data_AF-A0A7W0LFX9-F1
#
_entry.id   AF-A0A7W0LFX9-F1
#
_cell.length_a   1.000
_cell.length_b   1.000
_cell.length_c   1.000
_cell.angle_alpha   90.00
_cell.angle_beta   90.00
_cell.angle_gamma   90.00
#
_symmetry.space_group_name_H-M   'P 1'
#
loop_
_entity.id
_entity.type
_entity.pdbx_description
1 polymer ?
#
loop_
_entity_poly.entity_id
_entity_poly.type
_entity_poly.pdbx_seq_one_letter_code
_entity_poly.pdbx_strand_id
1 'polypeptide(L)' 'PRLDMKLEKQVRLSPTQRIGLTFEGFNIANRSSVTSRTTASGSTYFVPRGVVQPRRFRLGAVFRF' A
#
# COMPACT_ATOMS: atom_id res chain seq x y z
N PRO A 1 2.02 -12.52 5.48
CA PRO A 1 2.74 -11.78 4.42
C PRO A 1 1.83 -10.66 3.89
N ARG A 2 2.32 -9.42 3.85
CA ARG A 2 1.64 -8.29 3.21
C ARG A 2 2.13 -8.24 1.77
N LEU A 3 1.20 -8.27 0.80
CA LEU A 3 1.51 -8.18 -0.62
C LEU A 3 1.13 -6.79 -1.10
N ASP A 4 2.15 -6.01 -1.45
CA ASP A 4 2.03 -4.69 -2.04
C ASP A 4 2.61 -4.75 -3.46
N MET A 5 2.00 -4.03 -4.41
CA MET A 5 2.42 -3.99 -5.81
C MET A 5 2.58 -2.53 -6.24
N LYS A 6 3.60 -2.28 -7.06
CA LYS A 6 3.77 -1.01 -7.75
C LYS A 6 4.06 -1.28 -9.22
N LEU A 7 3.34 -0.58 -10.08
CA LEU A 7 3.52 -0.59 -11.52
C LEU A 7 3.70 0.84 -12.00
N GLU A 8 4.73 1.09 -12.80
CA GLU A 8 4.93 2.36 -13.49
C GLU A 8 5.05 2.09 -14.99
N LYS A 9 4.29 2.83 -15.79
CA LYS A 9 4.40 2.84 -17.24
C LYS A 9 4.85 4.22 -17.70
N GLN A 10 6.02 4.29 -18.32
CA GLN A 10 6.55 5.53 -18.89
C GLN A 10 6.29 5.56 -20.40
N VAL A 11 5.82 6.70 -20.89
CA VAL A 11 5.61 6.98 -22.30
C VAL A 11 6.42 8.22 -22.66
N ARG A 12 7.22 8.10 -23.71
CA ARG A 12 7.98 9.23 -24.25
C ARG A 12 7.06 10.05 -25.15
N LEU A 13 6.88 11.33 -24.82
CA LEU A 13 6.06 12.25 -25.62
C LEU A 13 6.92 13.00 -26.64
N SER A 14 8.17 13.30 -26.29
CA SER A 14 9.14 13.94 -27.17
C SER A 14 10.58 13.48 -26.82
N PRO A 15 11.62 13.88 -27.58
CA PRO A 15 13.01 13.53 -27.24
C PRO A 15 13.40 13.88 -25.80
N THR A 16 12.85 14.98 -25.29
CA THR A 16 13.10 15.53 -23.94
C THR A 16 11.98 15.19 -22.94
N GLN A 17 10.72 15.07 -23.37
CA GLN A 17 9.57 14.93 -22.46
C GLN A 17 9.12 13.49 -22.27
N ARG A 18 8.81 13.12 -21.01
CA ARG A 18 8.25 11.82 -20.65
C ARG A 18 7.09 11.96 -19.66
N ILE A 19 6.04 11.17 -19.86
CA ILE A 19 4.94 11.02 -18.92
C ILE A 19 4.99 9.62 -18.30
N GLY A 20 4.98 9.54 -16.97
CA GLY A 20 4.90 8.30 -16.21
C GLY A 20 3.52 8.15 -15.59
N LEU A 21 2.84 7.03 -15.84
CA LEU A 21 1.63 6.63 -15.13
C LEU A 21 2.00 5.62 -14.06
N THR A 22 1.61 5.87 -12.81
CA THR A 22 1.91 5.01 -11.66
C THR A 22 0.63 4.41 -11.08
N PHE A 23 0.68 3.12 -10.78
CA PHE A 23 -0.33 2.38 -10.04
C PHE A 23 0.34 1.74 -8.81
N GLU A 24 -0.18 2.02 -7.62
CA GLU A 24 0.27 1.39 -6.37
C GLU A 24 -0.93 0.66 -5.74
N GLY A 25 -0.75 -0.60 -5.39
CA GLY A 25 -1.73 -1.42 -4.69
C GLY A 25 -1.17 -1.87 -3.35
N PHE A 26 -1.86 -1.54 -2.27
CA PHE A 26 -1.50 -1.89 -0.90
C PHE A 26 -2.46 -2.95 -0.38
N ASN A 27 -1.94 -3.96 0.31
CA ASN A 27 -2.72 -5.08 0.85
C ASN A 27 -3.62 -5.73 -0.23
N ILE A 28 -3.02 -6.10 -1.38
CA ILE A 28 -3.78 -6.63 -2.52
C ILE A 28 -4.47 -7.95 -2.15
N ALA A 29 -3.85 -8.77 -1.31
CA ALA A 29 -4.47 -9.98 -0.79
C ALA A 29 -5.56 -9.74 0.29
N ASN A 30 -5.86 -8.47 0.62
CA ASN A 30 -6.85 -8.02 1.60
C ASN A 30 -6.81 -8.80 2.92
N ARG A 31 -5.60 -9.05 3.43
CA ARG A 31 -5.42 -9.82 4.66
C ARG A 31 -5.61 -8.88 5.86
N SER A 32 -6.61 -9.18 6.68
CA SER A 32 -6.77 -8.58 8.00
C SER A 32 -5.85 -9.32 8.98
N SER A 33 -4.81 -8.64 9.44
CA SER A 33 -3.88 -9.18 10.43
C SER A 33 -3.73 -8.16 11.55
N VAL A 34 -3.71 -8.65 12.80
CA VAL A 34 -3.45 -7.81 13.97
C VAL A 34 -1.95 -7.51 14.02
N THR A 35 -1.59 -6.23 13.92
CA THR A 35 -0.21 -5.74 13.80
C THR A 35 0.44 -5.41 15.14
N SER A 36 -0.36 -5.29 16.21
CA SER A 36 0.14 -5.11 17.57
C SER A 36 -0.75 -5.85 18.56
N ARG A 37 -0.10 -6.64 19.43
CA ARG A 37 -0.72 -7.38 20.53
C ARG A 37 -0.17 -6.79 21.82
N THR A 38 -1.05 -6.39 22.74
CA THR A 38 -0.65 -5.99 24.08
C THR A 38 -1.42 -6.88 25.05
N THR A 39 -0.73 -7.69 25.85
CA THR A 39 -1.31 -8.39 27.00
C THR A 39 -1.36 -7.38 28.15
N ALA A 40 -2.55 -6.87 28.46
CA ALA A 40 -2.75 -6.13 29.69
C ALA A 40 -2.72 -7.13 30.85
N SER A 41 -1.86 -6.91 31.85
CA SER A 41 -1.83 -7.73 33.07
C SER A 41 -3.22 -7.71 33.72
N GLY A 42 -3.86 -8.88 33.81
CA GLY A 42 -5.23 -9.04 34.33
C GLY A 42 -6.35 -9.21 33.30
N SER A 43 -6.07 -9.16 31.99
CA SER A 43 -7.06 -9.41 30.93
C SER A 43 -6.91 -10.81 30.33
N THR A 44 -7.97 -11.62 30.35
CA THR A 44 -8.08 -12.89 29.60
C THR A 44 -8.28 -12.69 28.10
N TYR A 45 -8.51 -11.45 27.65
CA TYR A 45 -8.80 -11.13 26.26
C TYR A 45 -7.65 -10.35 25.61
N PHE A 46 -7.25 -10.77 24.42
CA PHE A 46 -6.30 -10.05 23.57
C PHE A 46 -6.96 -8.78 23.03
N VAL A 47 -6.37 -7.61 23.32
CA VAL A 47 -6.83 -6.35 22.73
C VAL A 47 -5.95 -6.02 21.52
N PRO A 48 -6.45 -6.18 20.28
CA PRO A 48 -5.70 -5.77 19.09
C PRO A 48 -5.62 -4.25 19.03
N ARG A 49 -4.40 -3.68 19.04
CA ARG A 49 -4.19 -2.21 18.99
C ARG A 49 -3.82 -1.69 17.60
N GLY A 50 -3.67 -2.58 16.62
CA GLY A 50 -3.31 -2.22 15.26
C GLY A 50 -3.90 -3.25 14.32
N VAL A 51 -4.72 -2.79 13.38
CA VAL A 51 -5.27 -3.60 12.30
C VAL A 51 -4.56 -3.17 11.02
N VAL A 52 -4.12 -4.14 10.20
CA VAL A 52 -3.59 -3.81 8.87
C VAL A 52 -4.63 -3.00 8.10
N GLN A 53 -4.22 -1.86 7.54
CA GLN A 53 -5.11 -1.01 6.75
C GLN A 53 -5.74 -1.82 5.59
N PRO A 54 -6.99 -1.52 5.22
CA PRO A 54 -7.69 -2.25 4.16
C PRO A 54 -6.97 -2.10 2.83
N ARG A 55 -7.34 -2.95 1.86
CA ARG A 55 -6.87 -2.85 0.48
C ARG A 55 -7.06 -1.43 -0.04
N ARG A 56 -5.98 -0.83 -0.55
CA ARG A 56 -6.01 0.53 -1.11
C ARG A 56 -5.27 0.57 -2.43
N PHE A 57 -5.77 1.42 -3.32
CA PHE A 57 -5.15 1.68 -4.62
C PHE A 57 -4.84 3.16 -4.73
N ARG A 58 -3.68 3.47 -5.30
CA ARG A 58 -3.27 4.84 -5.63
C ARG A 58 -2.90 4.89 -7.09
N LEU A 59 -3.48 5.86 -7.80
CA LEU A 59 -3.14 6.21 -9.17
C LEU A 59 -2.39 7.53 -9.15
N GLY A 60 -1.39 7.67 -10.01
CA GLY A 60 -0.61 8.88 -10.14
C GLY A 60 -0.11 9.09 -11.56
N ALA A 61 0.17 10.33 -11.89
CA ALA A 61 0.84 10.72 -13.12
C ALA A 61 2.04 11.61 -12.76
N VAL A 62 3.18 11.37 -13.38
CA VAL A 62 4.42 12.12 -13.18
C VAL A 62 4.86 12.65 -14.53
N PHE A 63 4.92 13.98 -14.66
CA PHE A 63 5.44 14.64 -15.85
C PHE A 63 6.92 14.99 -15.63
N ARG A 64 7.78 14.64 -16.59
CA ARG A 64 9.22 14.90 -16.55
C ARG A 64 9.62 15.68 -17.80
N PHE A 65 10.23 16.85 -17.60
CA PHE A 65 10.64 17.81 -18.62
C PHE A 65 12.14 17.69 -18.90
#